data_AF-A0A9P5SHE9-F1
#
_entry.id   AF-A0A9P5SHE9-F1
#
_cell.length_a   1.000
_cell.length_b   1.000
_cell.length_c   1.000
_cell.angle_alpha   90.00
_cell.angle_beta   90.00
_cell.angle_gamma   90.00
#
_symmetry.space_group_name_H-M   'P 1'
#
loop_
_entity.id
_entity.type
_entity.pdbx_description
1 polymer ?
#
loop_
_entity_poly.entity_id
_entity_poly.type
_entity_poly.pdbx_seq_one_letter_code
_entity_poly.pdbx_strand_id
1 'polypeptide(L)'
;MPIDFTHWPSKVANIIVYVALLSGNLYATFGADKGTESPYHSKHQSYITPAPFTFYMWTVIHFLLGGMVVYQWFTDKVHQATSWHFCVASVMNAAWLALWSTSHTFFALIPLFFATGAVSFIYYRLKEDHTADTLLDVIFLHLPFSLYHGWIFVLMVINVFAVLSPVRDNGPSTFQVILAVTGLCFVASTVIGYIEYKQGDVAGALVLAWFLFGVFDQQRESAAIHWTALGLGIGVAAYTLKPFVFRLRACQVSVSNAFADKYQLLSGHYFALLDTRIQASFFYGLPAATTLMTQQETDRTLARLSSAVARAENSWDLSLFRTIYDTIFVDEPKFVGDCTDPHRVDQPPVGVNWTMSDCHLMNYICGNPPSLCHFMPMIKTRIVRKLKTQLAAKMDGGLDADVYVNFLGPALQTILQSQPTLAVHSARLHGNLNQILDGIKLDVEAGFAEEEREWQRRWDLEIKTLLLSFP
;
A
#
# COMPACT_ATOMS: atom_id res chain seq x y z
N MET A 1 -18.50 -0.90 -32.21
CA MET A 1 -19.59 -0.36 -31.37
C MET A 1 -20.42 0.59 -32.23
N PRO A 2 -21.76 0.52 -32.19
CA PRO A 2 -22.60 1.51 -32.85
C PRO A 2 -22.39 2.89 -32.22
N ILE A 3 -22.62 3.95 -33.01
CA ILE A 3 -22.52 5.33 -32.52
C ILE A 3 -23.75 5.65 -31.67
N ASP A 4 -23.53 6.23 -30.50
CA ASP A 4 -24.55 6.61 -29.53
C ASP A 4 -24.81 8.12 -29.50
N PHE A 5 -26.03 8.52 -29.86
CA PHE A 5 -26.49 9.90 -29.94
C PHE A 5 -27.30 10.37 -28.70
N THR A 6 -27.46 9.54 -27.68
CA THR A 6 -27.99 10.00 -26.39
C THR A 6 -27.11 11.14 -25.85
N HIS A 7 -27.73 12.09 -25.14
CA HIS A 7 -27.04 13.25 -24.56
C HIS A 7 -26.17 14.06 -25.54
N TRP A 8 -26.51 14.07 -26.84
CA TRP A 8 -25.74 14.78 -27.87
C TRP A 8 -25.40 16.24 -27.56
N PRO A 9 -26.24 17.06 -26.85
CA PRO A 9 -25.84 18.43 -26.51
C PRO A 9 -24.60 18.47 -25.61
N SER A 10 -24.47 17.51 -24.70
CA SER A 10 -23.28 17.35 -23.84
C SER A 10 -22.04 16.98 -24.62
N LYS A 11 -22.19 16.03 -25.55
CA LYS A 11 -21.10 15.46 -26.33
C LYS A 11 -20.54 16.55 -27.27
N VAL A 12 -21.43 17.35 -27.86
CA VAL A 12 -21.06 18.54 -28.66
C VAL A 12 -20.42 19.63 -27.80
N ALA A 13 -20.96 19.93 -26.61
CA ALA A 13 -20.36 20.89 -25.70
C ALA A 13 -18.93 20.48 -25.30
N ASN A 14 -18.71 19.20 -24.98
CA ASN A 14 -17.38 18.64 -24.70
C ASN A 14 -16.39 18.85 -25.85
N ILE A 15 -16.82 18.67 -27.10
CA ILE A 15 -15.98 18.95 -28.28
C ILE A 15 -15.57 20.42 -28.31
N ILE A 16 -16.54 21.33 -28.18
CA ILE A 16 -16.30 22.78 -28.26
C ILE A 16 -15.34 23.22 -27.15
N VAL A 17 -15.61 22.82 -25.90
CA VAL A 17 -14.77 23.23 -24.77
C VAL A 17 -13.39 22.58 -24.81
N TYR A 18 -13.26 21.36 -25.34
CA TYR A 18 -11.98 20.71 -25.55
C TYR A 18 -11.12 21.49 -26.56
N VAL A 19 -11.69 21.89 -27.69
CA VAL A 19 -10.96 22.69 -28.70
C VAL A 19 -10.51 24.03 -28.11
N ALA A 20 -11.37 24.70 -27.33
CA ALA A 20 -11.02 25.95 -26.66
C ALA A 20 -9.89 25.75 -25.62
N LEU A 21 -10.01 24.72 -24.78
CA LEU A 21 -9.01 24.35 -23.76
C LEU A 21 -7.66 24.03 -24.41
N LEU A 22 -7.66 23.18 -25.45
CA LEU A 22 -6.48 22.82 -26.23
C LEU A 22 -5.81 24.04 -26.83
N SER A 23 -6.58 24.92 -27.46
CA SER A 23 -6.05 26.11 -28.13
C SER A 23 -5.35 27.04 -27.15
N GLY A 24 -5.99 27.33 -26.00
CA GLY A 24 -5.40 28.17 -24.96
C GLY A 24 -4.11 27.59 -24.37
N ASN A 25 -4.11 26.29 -24.06
CA ASN A 25 -2.96 25.64 -23.45
C ASN A 25 -1.81 25.41 -24.45
N LEU A 26 -2.10 25.10 -25.72
CA LEU A 26 -1.08 25.02 -26.77
C LEU A 26 -0.41 26.37 -26.99
N TYR A 27 -1.18 27.46 -27.08
CA TYR A 27 -0.63 28.80 -27.20
C TYR A 27 0.29 29.14 -26.02
N ALA A 28 -0.16 28.85 -24.79
CA ALA A 28 0.64 29.12 -23.61
C ALA A 28 1.90 28.22 -23.49
N THR A 29 1.86 27.00 -24.05
CA THR A 29 2.96 26.01 -23.97
C THR A 29 3.98 26.13 -25.10
N PHE A 30 3.54 26.44 -26.33
CA PHE A 30 4.38 26.45 -27.54
C PHE A 30 4.44 27.81 -28.26
N GLY A 31 3.44 28.67 -28.07
CA GLY A 31 3.23 29.88 -28.87
C GLY A 31 3.98 31.13 -28.38
N ALA A 32 4.70 31.08 -27.27
CA ALA A 32 5.50 32.22 -26.82
C ALA A 32 6.91 32.17 -27.41
N ASP A 33 7.20 33.14 -28.27
CA ASP A 33 8.57 33.49 -28.63
C ASP A 33 9.41 33.74 -27.38
N LYS A 34 10.72 33.47 -27.48
CA LYS A 34 11.73 33.72 -26.43
C LYS A 34 11.84 35.22 -26.12
N GLY A 35 10.88 35.77 -25.38
CA GLY A 35 10.82 37.18 -25.04
C GLY A 35 9.44 37.74 -24.67
N THR A 36 8.34 37.03 -24.89
CA THR A 36 6.98 37.51 -24.57
C THR A 36 6.19 36.60 -23.63
N GLU A 37 5.21 37.24 -23.00
CA GLU A 37 4.40 36.91 -21.84
C GLU A 37 3.55 35.62 -21.95
N SER A 38 4.15 34.44 -22.15
CA SER A 38 3.40 33.19 -21.89
C SER A 38 3.03 33.10 -20.41
N PRO A 39 1.79 32.74 -20.05
CA PRO A 39 1.38 32.49 -18.67
C PRO A 39 2.29 31.50 -17.92
N TYR A 40 2.82 30.50 -18.63
CA TYR A 40 3.69 29.46 -18.07
C TYR A 40 5.18 29.84 -18.05
N HIS A 41 5.58 30.79 -18.89
CA HIS A 41 6.92 31.38 -18.92
C HIS A 41 6.95 32.81 -18.34
N SER A 42 5.90 33.16 -17.58
CA SER A 42 5.62 34.53 -17.16
C SER A 42 6.62 35.05 -16.12
N LYS A 43 6.58 36.36 -15.89
CA LYS A 43 7.29 37.07 -14.81
C LYS A 43 6.85 36.63 -13.41
N HIS A 44 5.78 35.83 -13.28
CA HIS A 44 5.17 35.45 -12.00
C HIS A 44 5.71 34.12 -11.50
N GLN A 45 7.01 34.10 -11.15
CA GLN A 45 7.67 32.91 -10.63
C GLN A 45 7.76 32.94 -9.11
N SER A 46 7.84 31.74 -8.52
CA SER A 46 8.14 31.47 -7.11
C SER A 46 9.22 30.40 -7.00
N TYR A 47 9.76 30.21 -5.80
CA TYR A 47 10.79 29.19 -5.54
C TYR A 47 10.29 27.73 -5.53
N ILE A 48 9.06 27.49 -5.98
CA ILE A 48 8.48 26.17 -6.27
C ILE A 48 8.08 26.05 -7.75
N THR A 49 8.35 27.07 -8.57
CA THR A 49 8.07 27.02 -10.01
C THR A 49 8.99 25.98 -10.66
N PRO A 50 8.43 25.01 -11.42
CA PRO A 50 9.21 23.97 -12.06
C PRO A 50 9.77 24.43 -13.41
N ALA A 51 10.70 23.64 -13.96
CA ALA A 51 11.29 23.91 -15.26
C ALA A 51 10.24 23.84 -16.38
N PRO A 52 10.40 24.60 -17.47
CA PRO A 52 9.37 24.71 -18.51
C PRO A 52 8.90 23.39 -19.13
N PHE A 53 9.79 22.41 -19.26
CA PHE A 53 9.44 21.10 -19.81
C PHE A 53 8.32 20.40 -19.00
N THR A 54 8.16 20.76 -17.73
CA THR A 54 7.14 20.20 -16.85
C THR A 54 5.73 20.47 -17.38
N PHE A 55 5.52 21.62 -18.02
CA PHE A 55 4.24 22.01 -18.61
C PHE A 55 3.85 21.20 -19.84
N TYR A 56 4.76 20.43 -20.44
CA TYR A 56 4.43 19.46 -21.50
C TYR A 56 3.51 18.32 -21.01
N MET A 57 3.25 18.23 -19.70
CA MET A 57 2.17 17.40 -19.16
C MET A 57 0.81 17.72 -19.82
N TRP A 58 0.58 18.98 -20.19
CA TRP A 58 -0.60 19.36 -20.93
C TRP A 58 -0.74 18.62 -22.26
N THR A 59 0.35 18.38 -23.00
CA THR A 59 0.29 17.65 -24.28
C THR A 59 -0.28 16.25 -24.09
N VAL A 60 0.15 15.54 -23.05
CA VAL A 60 -0.32 14.19 -22.73
C VAL A 60 -1.79 14.20 -22.33
N ILE A 61 -2.18 15.13 -21.44
CA ILE A 61 -3.57 15.28 -20.98
C ILE A 61 -4.49 15.58 -22.18
N HIS A 62 -4.11 16.52 -23.04
CA HIS A 62 -4.92 16.92 -24.18
C HIS A 62 -5.04 15.83 -25.24
N PHE A 63 -3.99 15.03 -25.46
CA PHE A 63 -4.07 13.88 -26.36
C PHE A 63 -5.12 12.87 -25.88
N LEU A 64 -5.09 12.54 -24.58
CA LEU A 64 -6.04 11.60 -23.97
C LEU A 64 -7.47 12.16 -23.91
N LEU A 65 -7.63 13.46 -23.62
CA LEU A 65 -8.93 14.13 -23.69
C LEU A 65 -9.49 14.18 -25.13
N GLY A 66 -8.64 14.29 -26.15
CA GLY A 66 -9.07 14.14 -27.54
C GLY A 66 -9.62 12.75 -27.82
N GLY A 67 -8.94 11.71 -27.31
CA GLY A 67 -9.44 10.35 -27.34
C GLY A 67 -10.78 10.18 -26.59
N MET A 68 -10.94 10.81 -25.43
CA MET A 68 -12.19 10.85 -24.66
C MET A 68 -13.36 11.44 -25.47
N VAL A 69 -13.12 12.58 -26.13
CA VAL A 69 -14.11 13.29 -26.96
C VAL A 69 -14.54 12.48 -28.18
N VAL A 70 -13.68 11.58 -28.69
CA VAL A 70 -14.06 10.59 -29.69
C VAL A 70 -14.79 9.42 -29.04
N TYR A 71 -14.30 8.94 -27.90
CA TYR A 71 -14.82 7.76 -27.21
C TYR A 71 -16.25 7.92 -26.68
N GLN A 72 -16.66 9.14 -26.27
CA GLN A 72 -18.02 9.43 -25.80
C GLN A 72 -19.13 9.11 -26.82
N TRP A 73 -18.79 8.97 -28.11
CA TRP A 73 -19.74 8.57 -29.14
C TRP A 73 -19.98 7.06 -29.20
N PHE A 74 -19.23 6.27 -28.44
CA PHE A 74 -19.34 4.82 -28.38
C PHE A 74 -19.75 4.31 -26.99
N THR A 75 -19.89 5.21 -26.01
CA THR A 75 -20.29 4.89 -24.64
C THR A 75 -20.91 6.09 -23.92
N ASP A 76 -21.95 5.84 -23.14
CA ASP A 76 -22.58 6.86 -22.29
C ASP A 76 -21.87 7.08 -20.95
N LYS A 77 -20.90 6.24 -20.62
CA LYS A 77 -20.09 6.36 -19.39
C LYS A 77 -19.39 7.72 -19.30
N VAL A 78 -18.96 8.27 -20.43
CA VAL A 78 -18.31 9.60 -20.45
C VAL A 78 -19.29 10.67 -19.95
N HIS A 79 -20.51 10.71 -20.47
CA HIS A 79 -21.51 11.68 -20.03
C HIS A 79 -21.87 11.49 -18.55
N GLN A 80 -22.03 10.25 -18.09
CA GLN A 80 -22.38 9.94 -16.70
C GLN A 80 -21.29 10.39 -15.71
N ALA A 81 -20.02 10.21 -16.10
CA ALA A 81 -18.87 10.59 -15.30
C ALA A 81 -18.58 12.10 -15.35
N THR A 82 -18.52 12.69 -16.53
CA THR A 82 -18.10 14.10 -16.68
C THR A 82 -19.26 15.06 -16.46
N SER A 83 -20.46 14.69 -16.91
CA SER A 83 -21.61 15.59 -17.02
C SER A 83 -21.16 16.97 -17.53
N TRP A 84 -21.66 18.07 -16.96
CA TRP A 84 -21.31 19.44 -17.38
C TRP A 84 -20.03 19.95 -16.71
N HIS A 85 -19.43 19.16 -15.83
CA HIS A 85 -18.24 19.56 -15.07
C HIS A 85 -17.02 19.70 -15.98
N PHE A 86 -16.93 18.95 -17.08
CA PHE A 86 -15.84 19.14 -18.05
C PHE A 86 -15.94 20.50 -18.76
N CYS A 87 -17.16 20.94 -19.08
CA CYS A 87 -17.42 22.28 -19.60
C CYS A 87 -17.05 23.35 -18.58
N VAL A 88 -17.48 23.21 -17.32
CA VAL A 88 -17.12 24.14 -16.24
C VAL A 88 -15.61 24.21 -16.06
N ALA A 89 -14.93 23.05 -15.95
CA ALA A 89 -13.48 22.98 -15.81
C ALA A 89 -12.76 23.71 -16.94
N SER A 90 -13.21 23.52 -18.18
CA SER A 90 -12.58 24.10 -19.37
C SER A 90 -12.79 25.62 -19.46
N VAL A 91 -14.02 26.11 -19.20
CA VAL A 91 -14.32 27.54 -19.19
C VAL A 91 -13.57 28.25 -18.07
N MET A 92 -13.53 27.66 -16.88
CA MET A 92 -12.80 28.21 -15.75
C MET A 92 -11.29 28.18 -15.98
N ASN A 93 -10.75 27.15 -16.63
CA ASN A 93 -9.34 27.13 -17.04
C ASN A 93 -9.02 28.26 -18.02
N ALA A 94 -9.86 28.49 -19.03
CA ALA A 94 -9.67 29.59 -19.98
C ALA A 94 -9.74 30.97 -19.28
N ALA A 95 -10.68 31.15 -18.35
CA ALA A 95 -10.80 32.38 -17.56
C ALA A 95 -9.55 32.61 -16.66
N TRP A 96 -9.03 31.55 -16.03
CA TRP A 96 -7.78 31.62 -15.28
C TRP A 96 -6.62 32.05 -16.19
N LEU A 97 -6.48 31.43 -17.36
CA LEU A 97 -5.38 31.73 -18.29
C LEU A 97 -5.42 33.20 -18.74
N ALA A 98 -6.60 33.73 -19.05
CA ALA A 98 -6.79 35.13 -19.46
C ALA A 98 -6.50 36.14 -18.33
N LEU A 99 -6.89 35.83 -17.09
CA LEU A 99 -6.57 36.68 -15.93
C LEU A 99 -5.08 36.63 -15.61
N TRP A 100 -4.47 35.45 -15.71
CA TRP A 100 -3.04 35.28 -15.48
C TRP A 100 -2.19 36.01 -16.53
N SER A 101 -2.56 35.91 -17.82
CA SER A 101 -1.86 36.61 -18.90
C SER A 101 -1.94 38.14 -18.77
N THR A 102 -3.02 38.65 -18.17
CA THR A 102 -3.20 40.10 -17.93
C THR A 102 -2.66 40.56 -16.58
N SER A 103 -1.84 39.75 -15.89
CA SER A 103 -1.24 40.04 -14.58
C SER A 103 -2.24 40.23 -13.41
N HIS A 104 -3.50 39.82 -13.56
CA HIS A 104 -4.50 39.82 -12.48
C HIS A 104 -4.40 38.53 -11.64
N THR A 105 -3.19 38.22 -11.15
CA THR A 105 -2.82 36.90 -10.60
C THR A 105 -3.65 36.46 -9.39
N PHE A 106 -3.97 37.38 -8.47
CA PHE A 106 -4.82 37.07 -7.31
C PHE A 106 -6.24 36.67 -7.73
N PHE A 107 -6.85 37.41 -8.67
CA PHE A 107 -8.19 37.10 -9.17
C PHE A 107 -8.20 35.83 -10.03
N ALA A 108 -7.09 35.50 -10.71
CA ALA A 108 -6.95 34.27 -11.46
C ALA A 108 -7.07 33.01 -10.58
N LEU A 109 -6.73 33.08 -9.29
CA LEU A 109 -6.89 31.95 -8.36
C LEU A 109 -8.36 31.50 -8.21
N ILE A 110 -9.33 32.42 -8.38
CA ILE A 110 -10.76 32.12 -8.24
C ILE A 110 -11.24 31.13 -9.32
N PRO A 111 -11.12 31.42 -10.63
CA PRO A 111 -11.50 30.43 -11.64
C PRO A 111 -10.61 29.19 -11.60
N LEU A 112 -9.33 29.28 -11.24
CA LEU A 112 -8.50 28.08 -11.05
C LEU A 112 -9.05 27.16 -9.96
N PHE A 113 -9.60 27.72 -8.88
CA PHE A 113 -10.22 26.96 -7.79
C PHE A 113 -11.48 26.24 -8.26
N PHE A 114 -12.35 26.92 -9.01
CA PHE A 114 -13.53 26.28 -9.60
C PHE A 114 -13.17 25.22 -10.64
N ALA A 115 -12.14 25.45 -11.46
CA ALA A 115 -11.64 24.45 -12.40
C ALA A 115 -11.13 23.21 -11.65
N THR A 116 -10.34 23.40 -10.59
CA THR A 116 -9.84 22.32 -9.73
C THR A 116 -11.00 21.53 -9.14
N GLY A 117 -11.99 22.19 -8.54
CA GLY A 117 -13.17 21.54 -7.98
C GLY A 117 -13.97 20.73 -9.00
N ALA A 118 -14.14 21.26 -10.22
CA ALA A 118 -14.81 20.55 -11.30
C ALA A 118 -14.05 19.30 -11.75
N VAL A 119 -12.72 19.37 -11.90
CA VAL A 119 -11.89 18.20 -12.23
C VAL A 119 -11.87 17.18 -11.09
N SER A 120 -11.77 17.62 -9.83
CA SER A 120 -11.85 16.74 -8.66
C SER A 120 -13.19 16.01 -8.59
N PHE A 121 -14.30 16.69 -8.89
CA PHE A 121 -15.62 16.05 -8.94
C PHE A 121 -15.66 14.90 -9.97
N ILE A 122 -15.17 15.15 -11.19
CA ILE A 122 -15.09 14.12 -12.24
C ILE A 122 -14.18 12.97 -11.80
N TYR A 123 -13.01 13.29 -11.24
CA TYR A 123 -12.05 12.31 -10.76
C TYR A 123 -12.63 11.39 -9.68
N TYR A 124 -13.32 11.93 -8.67
CA TYR A 124 -13.90 11.12 -7.61
C TYR A 124 -15.07 10.26 -8.10
N ARG A 125 -15.94 10.79 -8.96
CA ARG A 125 -16.97 9.97 -9.62
C ARG A 125 -16.39 8.80 -10.39
N LEU A 126 -15.31 9.03 -11.12
CA LEU A 126 -14.61 7.97 -11.84
C LEU A 126 -13.93 6.95 -10.92
N LYS A 127 -13.63 7.28 -9.66
CA LYS A 127 -13.01 6.32 -8.72
C LYS A 127 -14.02 5.56 -7.89
N GLU A 128 -15.17 6.17 -7.61
CA GLU A 128 -16.15 5.64 -6.65
C GLU A 128 -17.39 5.07 -7.33
N ASP A 129 -17.88 5.71 -8.39
CA ASP A 129 -19.19 5.38 -8.99
C ASP A 129 -19.09 4.58 -10.30
N HIS A 130 -17.94 4.64 -10.98
CA HIS A 130 -17.77 4.04 -12.30
C HIS A 130 -16.51 3.17 -12.36
N THR A 131 -16.68 1.86 -12.48
CA THR A 131 -15.55 0.94 -12.70
C THR A 131 -15.09 0.95 -14.15
N ALA A 132 -13.78 0.81 -14.34
CA ALA A 132 -13.21 0.64 -15.67
C ALA A 132 -13.39 -0.82 -16.13
N ASP A 133 -14.41 -1.07 -16.94
CA ASP A 133 -14.74 -2.43 -17.38
C ASP A 133 -13.92 -2.85 -18.61
N THR A 134 -13.40 -1.87 -19.37
CA THR A 134 -12.62 -2.10 -20.59
C THR A 134 -11.32 -1.30 -20.60
N LEU A 135 -10.35 -1.73 -21.41
CA LEU A 135 -9.12 -0.99 -21.62
C LEU A 135 -9.38 0.42 -22.19
N LEU A 136 -10.43 0.59 -23.01
CA LEU A 136 -10.82 1.89 -23.54
C LEU A 136 -11.34 2.82 -22.44
N ASP A 137 -12.09 2.30 -21.45
CA ASP A 137 -12.49 3.07 -20.27
C ASP A 137 -11.25 3.52 -19.48
N VAL A 138 -10.26 2.63 -19.29
CA VAL A 138 -9.01 3.00 -18.61
C VAL A 138 -8.29 4.13 -19.34
N ILE A 139 -8.05 3.98 -20.65
CA ILE A 139 -7.20 4.90 -21.42
C ILE A 139 -7.90 6.23 -21.71
N PHE A 140 -9.17 6.21 -22.12
CA PHE A 140 -9.87 7.40 -22.61
C PHE A 140 -10.84 8.00 -21.61
N LEU A 141 -11.07 7.38 -20.46
CA LEU A 141 -11.93 7.95 -19.43
C LEU A 141 -11.19 8.15 -18.10
N HIS A 142 -10.58 7.12 -17.52
CA HIS A 142 -9.94 7.26 -16.21
C HIS A 142 -8.57 7.96 -16.26
N LEU A 143 -7.70 7.55 -17.19
CA LEU A 143 -6.34 8.07 -17.31
C LEU A 143 -6.27 9.59 -17.55
N PRO A 144 -7.03 10.20 -18.49
CA PRO A 144 -6.97 11.65 -18.71
C PRO A 144 -7.35 12.45 -17.47
N PHE A 145 -8.40 12.04 -16.74
CA PHE A 145 -8.86 12.76 -15.56
C PHE A 145 -7.98 12.52 -14.33
N SER A 146 -7.31 11.37 -14.22
CA SER A 146 -6.27 11.15 -13.21
C SER A 146 -5.07 12.08 -13.41
N LEU A 147 -4.53 12.12 -14.64
CA LEU A 147 -3.42 13.02 -14.98
C LEU A 147 -3.84 14.49 -14.84
N TYR A 148 -5.05 14.84 -15.27
CA TYR A 148 -5.55 16.21 -15.16
C TYR A 148 -5.75 16.62 -13.69
N HIS A 149 -6.29 15.74 -12.85
CA HIS A 149 -6.45 16.02 -11.42
C HIS A 149 -5.09 16.25 -10.73
N GLY A 150 -4.10 15.42 -11.00
CA GLY A 150 -2.74 15.62 -10.50
C GLY A 150 -2.13 16.95 -10.98
N TRP A 151 -2.31 17.26 -12.25
CA TRP A 151 -1.73 18.46 -12.87
C TRP A 151 -2.41 19.75 -12.41
N ILE A 152 -3.74 19.79 -12.35
CA ILE A 152 -4.46 20.99 -11.92
C ILE A 152 -4.22 21.30 -10.44
N PHE A 153 -4.00 20.27 -9.61
CA PHE A 153 -3.54 20.44 -8.24
C PHE A 153 -2.15 21.09 -8.17
N VAL A 154 -1.19 20.60 -8.98
CA VAL A 154 0.14 21.23 -9.10
C VAL A 154 0.01 22.68 -9.56
N LEU A 155 -0.81 22.95 -10.58
CA LEU A 155 -1.06 24.31 -11.07
C LEU A 155 -1.60 25.22 -9.97
N MET A 156 -2.56 24.75 -9.17
CA MET A 156 -3.08 25.50 -8.03
C MET A 156 -1.95 25.88 -7.05
N VAL A 157 -1.12 24.90 -6.66
CA VAL A 157 -0.02 25.14 -5.72
C VAL A 157 0.97 26.16 -6.26
N ILE A 158 1.46 25.99 -7.50
CA ILE A 158 2.46 26.93 -8.04
C ILE A 158 1.89 28.34 -8.23
N ASN A 159 0.60 28.48 -8.57
CA ASN A 159 -0.05 29.78 -8.73
C ASN A 159 -0.23 30.50 -7.39
N VAL A 160 -0.65 29.77 -6.35
CA VAL A 160 -0.74 30.30 -4.98
C VAL A 160 0.64 30.78 -4.50
N PHE A 161 1.69 29.98 -4.71
CA PHE A 161 3.05 30.38 -4.33
C PHE A 161 3.60 31.55 -5.14
N ALA A 162 3.25 31.66 -6.43
CA ALA A 162 3.61 32.82 -7.26
C ALA A 162 2.97 34.11 -6.75
N VAL A 163 1.76 34.06 -6.19
CA VAL A 163 1.08 35.21 -5.59
C VAL A 163 1.63 35.54 -4.20
N LEU A 164 1.88 34.52 -3.36
CA LEU A 164 2.25 34.72 -1.94
C LEU A 164 3.76 34.88 -1.69
N SER A 165 4.60 34.26 -2.51
CA SER A 165 6.05 34.19 -2.32
C SER A 165 6.80 34.30 -3.67
N PRO A 166 6.69 35.44 -4.36
CA PRO A 166 7.36 35.65 -5.64
C PRO A 166 8.89 35.68 -5.50
N VAL A 167 9.59 35.36 -6.59
CA VAL A 167 11.05 35.48 -6.70
C VAL A 167 11.49 36.94 -6.49
N ARG A 168 12.70 37.14 -5.95
CA ARG A 168 13.28 38.44 -5.63
C ARG A 168 14.67 38.55 -6.26
N ASP A 169 15.08 39.77 -6.61
CA ASP A 169 16.37 40.02 -7.28
C ASP A 169 17.60 39.59 -6.46
N ASN A 170 17.50 39.63 -5.13
CA ASN A 170 18.59 39.27 -4.21
C ASN A 170 18.54 37.79 -3.76
N GLY A 171 17.76 36.94 -4.43
CA GLY A 171 17.56 35.53 -4.07
C GLY A 171 16.56 35.31 -2.93
N PRO A 172 16.34 34.03 -2.53
CA PRO A 172 15.29 33.68 -1.57
C PRO A 172 15.66 34.08 -0.14
N SER A 173 14.70 34.65 0.60
CA SER A 173 14.86 34.81 2.04
C SER A 173 14.72 33.46 2.76
N THR A 174 15.22 33.36 4.00
CA THR A 174 15.06 32.16 4.85
C THR A 174 13.60 31.72 4.95
N PHE A 175 12.67 32.67 5.09
CA PHE A 175 11.24 32.38 5.13
C PHE A 175 10.74 31.76 3.81
N GLN A 176 11.17 32.30 2.66
CA GLN A 176 10.76 31.77 1.35
C GLN A 176 11.32 30.37 1.10
N VAL A 177 12.53 30.07 1.57
CA VAL A 177 13.10 28.72 1.52
C VAL A 177 12.28 27.74 2.35
N ILE A 178 11.96 28.10 3.61
CA ILE A 178 11.14 27.27 4.50
C ILE A 178 9.76 27.03 3.90
N LEU A 179 9.13 28.09 3.38
CA LEU A 179 7.81 28.01 2.76
C LEU A 179 7.83 27.11 1.52
N ALA A 180 8.82 27.26 0.64
CA ALA A 180 8.98 26.41 -0.55
C ALA A 180 9.19 24.94 -0.18
N VAL A 181 10.10 24.64 0.75
CA VAL A 181 10.33 23.27 1.25
C VAL A 181 9.06 22.68 1.85
N THR A 182 8.32 23.46 2.65
CA THR A 182 7.05 23.02 3.23
C THR A 182 6.01 22.73 2.14
N GLY A 183 5.92 23.57 1.11
CA GLY A 183 5.06 23.36 -0.05
C GLY A 183 5.41 22.09 -0.83
N LEU A 184 6.70 21.82 -1.04
CA LEU A 184 7.16 20.59 -1.69
C LEU A 184 6.82 19.36 -0.85
N CYS A 185 7.03 19.40 0.46
CA CYS A 185 6.64 18.32 1.37
C CYS A 185 5.12 18.10 1.37
N PHE A 186 4.33 19.18 1.33
CA PHE A 186 2.88 19.09 1.22
C PHE A 186 2.48 18.36 -0.08
N VAL A 187 2.98 18.80 -1.24
CA VAL A 187 2.70 18.16 -2.53
C VAL A 187 3.14 16.69 -2.51
N ALA A 188 4.36 16.40 -2.04
CA ALA A 188 4.87 15.04 -1.95
C ALA A 188 3.99 14.15 -1.04
N SER A 189 3.48 14.67 0.08
CA SER A 189 2.61 13.90 0.99
C SER A 189 1.28 13.51 0.36
N THR A 190 0.77 14.30 -0.60
CA THR A 190 -0.50 13.98 -1.28
C THR A 190 -0.44 12.72 -2.15
N VAL A 191 0.76 12.20 -2.48
CA VAL A 191 0.93 10.90 -3.14
C VAL A 191 0.27 9.77 -2.36
N ILE A 192 0.26 9.86 -1.02
CA ILE A 192 -0.40 8.87 -0.14
C ILE A 192 -1.88 8.78 -0.48
N GLY A 193 -2.53 9.91 -0.79
CA GLY A 193 -3.92 9.95 -1.21
C GLY A 193 -4.19 9.19 -2.50
N TYR A 194 -3.34 9.37 -3.51
CA TYR A 194 -3.46 8.68 -4.79
C TYR A 194 -3.21 7.17 -4.66
N ILE A 195 -2.19 6.78 -3.90
CA ILE A 195 -1.77 5.38 -3.79
C ILE A 195 -2.62 4.59 -2.80
N GLU A 196 -2.85 5.09 -1.58
CA GLU A 196 -3.54 4.34 -0.53
C GLU A 196 -5.06 4.48 -0.59
N TYR A 197 -5.59 5.69 -0.85
CA TYR A 197 -7.02 5.96 -0.74
C TYR A 197 -7.77 5.96 -2.09
N LYS A 198 -7.06 5.94 -3.22
CA LYS A 198 -7.68 6.03 -4.57
C LYS A 198 -7.30 4.84 -5.47
N GLN A 199 -7.32 3.64 -4.86
CA GLN A 199 -7.14 2.34 -5.53
C GLN A 199 -5.79 2.17 -6.24
N GLY A 200 -4.73 2.80 -5.74
CA GLY A 200 -3.40 2.74 -6.36
C GLY A 200 -3.31 3.55 -7.64
N ASP A 201 -3.79 4.80 -7.65
CA ASP A 201 -3.71 5.66 -8.82
C ASP A 201 -2.29 6.14 -9.10
N VAL A 202 -1.61 5.38 -9.95
CA VAL A 202 -0.23 5.64 -10.38
C VAL A 202 -0.12 6.87 -11.27
N ALA A 203 -1.11 7.14 -12.12
CA ALA A 203 -1.00 8.20 -13.12
C ALA A 203 -0.97 9.59 -12.45
N GLY A 204 -1.91 9.85 -11.53
CA GLY A 204 -1.92 11.10 -10.76
C GLY A 204 -0.66 11.27 -9.89
N ALA A 205 -0.19 10.18 -9.27
CA ALA A 205 1.03 10.17 -8.48
C ALA A 205 2.29 10.49 -9.32
N LEU A 206 2.39 9.97 -10.56
CA LEU A 206 3.48 10.27 -11.47
C LEU A 206 3.54 11.75 -11.88
N VAL A 207 2.40 12.44 -11.96
CA VAL A 207 2.38 13.89 -12.23
C VAL A 207 3.07 14.66 -11.11
N LEU A 208 2.88 14.23 -9.85
CA LEU A 208 3.54 14.87 -8.70
C LEU A 208 5.05 14.62 -8.72
N ALA A 209 5.48 13.40 -9.07
CA ALA A 209 6.91 13.10 -9.24
C ALA A 209 7.53 13.94 -10.38
N TRP A 210 6.85 14.01 -11.53
CA TRP A 210 7.26 14.82 -12.67
C TRP A 210 7.44 16.29 -12.31
N PHE A 211 6.49 16.85 -11.56
CA PHE A 211 6.57 18.20 -11.04
C PHE A 211 7.80 18.40 -10.13
N LEU A 212 8.05 17.50 -9.18
CA LEU A 212 9.21 17.60 -8.27
C LEU A 212 10.55 17.56 -9.01
N PHE A 213 10.67 16.72 -10.05
CA PHE A 213 11.85 16.73 -10.93
C PHE A 213 11.98 18.02 -11.72
N GLY A 214 10.85 18.61 -12.14
CA GLY A 214 10.81 19.94 -12.74
C GLY A 214 11.33 21.03 -11.79
N VAL A 215 10.91 21.00 -10.51
CA VAL A 215 11.41 21.96 -9.50
C VAL A 215 12.91 21.77 -9.26
N PHE A 216 13.38 20.53 -9.18
CA PHE A 216 14.81 20.23 -9.06
C PHE A 216 15.63 20.86 -10.20
N ASP A 217 15.20 20.71 -11.45
CA ASP A 217 15.94 21.26 -12.58
C ASP A 217 15.97 22.81 -12.58
N GLN A 218 14.84 23.44 -12.22
CA GLN A 218 14.69 24.90 -12.22
C GLN A 218 15.39 25.58 -11.05
N GLN A 219 15.26 25.04 -9.83
CA GLN A 219 15.69 25.70 -8.61
C GLN A 219 17.14 25.33 -8.31
N ARG A 220 18.10 26.08 -8.88
CA ARG A 220 19.55 25.83 -8.67
C ARG A 220 20.24 26.81 -7.71
N GLU A 221 19.59 27.93 -7.41
CA GLU A 221 20.15 28.96 -6.52
C GLU A 221 20.13 28.53 -5.05
N SER A 222 19.07 27.87 -4.60
CA SER A 222 18.93 27.38 -3.23
C SER A 222 19.16 25.87 -3.16
N ALA A 223 20.31 25.47 -2.60
CA ALA A 223 20.63 24.06 -2.40
C ALA A 223 19.56 23.31 -1.59
N ALA A 224 18.94 23.98 -0.61
CA ALA A 224 17.89 23.38 0.20
C ALA A 224 16.66 23.00 -0.65
N ILE A 225 16.19 23.90 -1.51
CA ILE A 225 15.04 23.64 -2.38
C ILE A 225 15.39 22.60 -3.45
N HIS A 226 16.56 22.77 -4.08
CA HIS A 226 17.08 21.89 -5.13
C HIS A 226 17.11 20.42 -4.68
N TRP A 227 17.85 20.13 -3.61
CA TRP A 227 18.05 18.75 -3.14
C TRP A 227 16.82 18.17 -2.47
N THR A 228 15.99 19.01 -1.82
CA THR A 228 14.69 18.56 -1.28
C THR A 228 13.77 18.11 -2.40
N ALA A 229 13.67 18.88 -3.49
CA ALA A 229 12.84 18.52 -4.65
C ALA A 229 13.28 17.19 -5.26
N LEU A 230 14.60 16.94 -5.40
CA LEU A 230 15.12 15.67 -5.90
C LEU A 230 14.79 14.51 -4.96
N GLY A 231 15.09 14.66 -3.66
CA GLY A 231 14.86 13.61 -2.66
C GLY A 231 13.38 13.21 -2.58
N LEU A 232 12.49 14.21 -2.56
CA LEU A 232 11.05 13.98 -2.61
C LEU A 232 10.62 13.39 -3.96
N GLY A 233 11.16 13.85 -5.08
CA GLY A 233 10.85 13.31 -6.41
C GLY A 233 11.18 11.83 -6.53
N ILE A 234 12.36 11.41 -6.06
CA ILE A 234 12.77 10.00 -5.99
C ILE A 234 11.85 9.22 -5.03
N GLY A 235 11.58 9.75 -3.85
CA GLY A 235 10.72 9.11 -2.86
C GLY A 235 9.30 8.88 -3.37
N VAL A 236 8.70 9.89 -3.99
CA VAL A 236 7.37 9.83 -4.62
C VAL A 236 7.37 8.85 -5.79
N ALA A 237 8.38 8.89 -6.66
CA ALA A 237 8.48 7.95 -7.79
C ALA A 237 8.61 6.49 -7.31
N ALA A 238 9.43 6.23 -6.30
CA ALA A 238 9.58 4.91 -5.71
C ALA A 238 8.28 4.44 -5.03
N TYR A 239 7.63 5.31 -4.26
CA TYR A 239 6.37 4.99 -3.59
C TYR A 239 5.23 4.72 -4.58
N THR A 240 5.24 5.40 -5.72
CA THR A 240 4.28 5.17 -6.82
C THR A 240 4.38 3.75 -7.39
N LEU A 241 5.49 3.05 -7.22
CA LEU A 241 5.64 1.64 -7.63
C LEU A 241 5.00 0.65 -6.64
N LYS A 242 4.58 1.10 -5.45
CA LYS A 242 3.97 0.24 -4.41
C LYS A 242 2.82 -0.62 -4.97
N PRO A 243 1.80 -0.10 -5.67
CA PRO A 243 0.70 -0.94 -6.16
C PRO A 243 1.14 -2.08 -7.08
N PHE A 244 2.21 -1.91 -7.87
CA PHE A 244 2.70 -2.97 -8.78
C PHE A 244 3.42 -4.09 -8.02
N VAL A 245 4.26 -3.73 -7.05
CA VAL A 245 4.96 -4.69 -6.20
C VAL A 245 3.98 -5.46 -5.31
N PHE A 246 2.95 -4.77 -4.80
CA PHE A 246 1.96 -5.36 -3.91
C PHE A 246 0.83 -6.09 -4.65
N ARG A 247 0.35 -5.68 -5.83
CA ARG A 247 -0.70 -6.42 -6.57
C ARG A 247 -0.24 -7.81 -7.01
N LEU A 248 1.01 -7.97 -7.47
CA LEU A 248 1.58 -9.28 -7.79
C LEU A 248 1.67 -10.20 -6.57
N ARG A 249 1.74 -9.63 -5.36
CA ARG A 249 1.80 -10.37 -4.09
C ARG A 249 0.48 -10.42 -3.34
N ALA A 250 -0.53 -9.64 -3.72
CA ALA A 250 -1.76 -9.49 -2.93
C ALA A 250 -2.54 -10.80 -2.86
N CYS A 251 -2.70 -11.51 -3.98
CA CYS A 251 -3.32 -12.84 -3.99
C CYS A 251 -2.50 -13.82 -3.14
N GLN A 252 -1.18 -13.88 -3.33
CA GLN A 252 -0.30 -14.79 -2.58
C GLN A 252 -0.30 -14.51 -1.07
N VAL A 253 -0.34 -13.23 -0.68
CA VAL A 253 -0.45 -12.78 0.71
C VAL A 253 -1.80 -13.16 1.30
N SER A 254 -2.90 -12.88 0.60
CA SER A 254 -4.25 -13.23 1.07
C SER A 254 -4.45 -14.74 1.20
N VAL A 255 -3.94 -15.52 0.24
CA VAL A 255 -3.86 -16.99 0.33
C VAL A 255 -3.07 -17.40 1.58
N SER A 256 -1.88 -16.85 1.79
CA SER A 256 -1.03 -17.22 2.92
C SER A 256 -1.69 -16.89 4.26
N ASN A 257 -2.38 -15.75 4.36
CA ASN A 257 -3.15 -15.36 5.55
C ASN A 257 -4.30 -16.32 5.83
N ALA A 258 -5.02 -16.80 4.80
CA ALA A 258 -6.11 -17.76 4.97
C ALA A 258 -5.68 -19.03 5.73
N PHE A 259 -4.45 -19.51 5.48
CA PHE A 259 -3.85 -20.59 6.25
C PHE A 259 -3.32 -20.09 7.60
N ALA A 260 -2.58 -18.97 7.62
CA ALA A 260 -1.92 -18.46 8.81
C ALA A 260 -2.88 -18.24 9.98
N ASP A 261 -4.04 -17.63 9.73
CA ASP A 261 -5.07 -17.37 10.75
C ASP A 261 -5.52 -18.64 11.48
N LYS A 262 -5.51 -19.78 10.78
CA LYS A 262 -5.90 -21.08 11.36
C LYS A 262 -4.73 -21.74 12.11
N TYR A 263 -3.53 -21.72 11.53
CA TYR A 263 -2.36 -22.33 12.16
C TYR A 263 -1.85 -21.54 13.38
N GLN A 264 -2.11 -20.23 13.44
CA GLN A 264 -1.81 -19.40 14.61
C GLN A 264 -2.56 -19.91 15.85
N LEU A 265 -3.81 -20.35 15.70
CA LEU A 265 -4.59 -20.93 16.81
C LEU A 265 -3.95 -22.22 17.35
N LEU A 266 -3.33 -23.02 16.47
CA LEU A 266 -2.63 -24.25 16.87
C LEU A 266 -1.32 -23.95 17.61
N SER A 267 -0.51 -23.02 17.09
CA SER A 267 0.73 -22.65 17.78
C SER A 267 0.49 -21.91 19.09
N GLY A 268 -0.52 -21.05 19.16
CA GLY A 268 -0.88 -20.31 20.37
C GLY A 268 -1.24 -21.21 21.55
N HIS A 269 -1.82 -22.40 21.28
CA HIS A 269 -2.04 -23.40 22.32
C HIS A 269 -0.75 -23.81 23.06
N TYR A 270 0.36 -23.99 22.33
CA TYR A 270 1.64 -24.38 22.92
C TYR A 270 2.30 -23.24 23.71
N PHE A 271 2.14 -21.98 23.27
CA PHE A 271 2.60 -20.82 24.05
C PHE A 271 1.77 -20.64 25.34
N ALA A 272 0.46 -20.83 25.27
CA ALA A 272 -0.40 -20.84 26.48
C ALA A 272 -0.04 -21.98 27.44
N LEU A 273 0.28 -23.16 26.90
CA LEU A 273 0.75 -24.31 27.70
C LEU A 273 2.12 -24.02 28.34
N LEU A 274 3.03 -23.39 27.60
CA LEU A 274 4.33 -22.94 28.11
C LEU A 274 4.15 -21.98 29.29
N ASP A 275 3.30 -20.95 29.14
CA ASP A 275 3.01 -20.00 30.21
C ASP A 275 2.43 -20.71 31.44
N THR A 276 1.46 -21.61 31.24
CA THR A 276 0.84 -22.39 32.32
C THR A 276 1.87 -23.23 33.08
N ARG A 277 2.80 -23.90 32.37
CA ARG A 277 3.86 -24.70 32.99
C ARG A 277 4.89 -23.85 33.72
N ILE A 278 5.22 -22.66 33.21
CA ILE A 278 6.06 -21.69 33.90
C ILE A 278 5.40 -21.28 35.21
N GLN A 279 4.13 -20.87 35.19
CA GLN A 279 3.42 -20.48 36.41
C GLN A 279 3.40 -21.61 37.46
N ALA A 280 3.25 -22.87 37.03
CA ALA A 280 3.18 -24.01 37.92
C ALA A 280 4.55 -24.48 38.46
N SER A 281 5.60 -24.44 37.63
CA SER A 281 6.84 -25.19 37.89
C SER A 281 8.11 -24.35 37.88
N PHE A 282 8.04 -23.03 37.65
CA PHE A 282 9.24 -22.19 37.61
C PHE A 282 10.05 -22.24 38.92
N PHE A 283 9.38 -22.28 40.07
CA PHE A 283 10.03 -22.37 41.39
C PHE A 283 10.24 -23.81 41.88
N TYR A 284 10.10 -24.82 41.01
CA TYR A 284 10.21 -26.23 41.42
C TYR A 284 11.61 -26.55 41.98
N GLY A 285 11.63 -27.17 43.18
CA GLY A 285 12.85 -27.56 43.87
C GLY A 285 13.57 -26.43 44.60
N LEU A 286 12.97 -25.25 44.72
CA LEU A 286 13.43 -24.17 45.60
C LEU A 286 12.74 -24.27 46.98
N PRO A 287 13.31 -23.67 48.04
CA PRO A 287 12.58 -23.42 49.29
C PRO A 287 11.24 -22.73 49.02
N ALA A 288 10.25 -22.90 49.91
CA ALA A 288 8.92 -22.34 49.72
C ALA A 288 9.01 -20.86 49.29
N ALA A 289 8.34 -20.47 48.20
CA ALA A 289 8.48 -19.13 47.63
C ALA A 289 8.24 -18.01 48.65
N THR A 290 7.33 -18.24 49.61
CA THR A 290 7.03 -17.37 50.75
C THR A 290 8.21 -17.10 51.69
N THR A 291 9.24 -17.93 51.66
CA THR A 291 10.49 -17.75 52.42
C THR A 291 11.58 -17.03 51.63
N LEU A 292 11.47 -16.99 50.30
CA LEU A 292 12.44 -16.36 49.39
C LEU A 292 12.03 -14.95 48.96
N MET A 293 10.72 -14.72 48.86
CA MET A 293 10.11 -13.51 48.30
C MET A 293 8.71 -13.28 48.88
N THR A 294 8.21 -12.05 48.80
CA THR A 294 6.79 -11.77 49.07
C THR A 294 5.89 -12.31 47.95
N GLN A 295 4.59 -12.48 48.25
CA GLN A 295 3.60 -12.88 47.23
C GLN A 295 3.58 -11.88 46.07
N GLN A 296 3.63 -10.58 46.37
CA GLN A 296 3.64 -9.53 45.35
C GLN A 296 4.86 -9.61 44.42
N GLU A 297 6.03 -9.97 44.95
CA GLU A 297 7.24 -10.14 44.15
C GLU A 297 7.20 -11.44 43.32
N THR A 298 6.58 -12.49 43.86
CA THR A 298 6.31 -13.74 43.14
C THR A 298 5.42 -13.48 41.93
N ASP A 299 4.29 -12.77 42.14
CA ASP A 299 3.35 -12.43 41.07
C ASP A 299 4.01 -11.55 39.99
N ARG A 300 4.81 -10.57 40.40
CA ARG A 300 5.59 -9.71 39.48
C ARG A 300 6.62 -10.51 38.67
N THR A 301 7.24 -11.51 39.29
CA THR A 301 8.24 -12.37 38.64
C THR A 301 7.59 -13.23 37.56
N LEU A 302 6.48 -13.90 37.91
CA LEU A 302 5.72 -14.70 36.96
C LEU A 302 5.14 -13.83 35.83
N ALA A 303 4.58 -12.66 36.14
CA ALA A 303 4.05 -11.74 35.12
C ALA A 303 5.12 -11.27 34.11
N ARG A 304 6.38 -11.10 34.54
CA ARG A 304 7.50 -10.77 33.64
C ARG A 304 7.83 -11.91 32.69
N LEU A 305 7.80 -13.16 33.17
CA LEU A 305 8.00 -14.34 32.34
C LEU A 305 6.82 -14.55 31.38
N SER A 306 5.58 -14.40 31.84
CA SER A 306 4.39 -14.43 30.97
C SER A 306 4.45 -13.37 29.86
N SER A 307 4.91 -12.16 30.19
CA SER A 307 5.14 -11.12 29.20
C SER A 307 6.24 -11.50 28.19
N ALA A 308 7.23 -12.29 28.60
CA ALA A 308 8.27 -12.79 27.69
C ALA A 308 7.74 -13.90 26.77
N VAL A 309 6.91 -14.81 27.29
CA VAL A 309 6.19 -15.82 26.48
C VAL A 309 5.31 -15.14 25.43
N ALA A 310 4.52 -14.13 25.81
CA ALA A 310 3.69 -13.38 24.88
C ALA A 310 4.51 -12.68 23.78
N ARG A 311 5.70 -12.15 24.10
CA ARG A 311 6.60 -11.59 23.07
C ARG A 311 7.16 -12.68 22.14
N ALA A 312 7.47 -13.86 22.66
CA ALA A 312 7.91 -14.99 21.87
C ALA A 312 6.81 -15.47 20.91
N GLU A 313 5.56 -15.55 21.38
CA GLU A 313 4.39 -15.88 20.55
C GLU A 313 4.20 -14.86 19.42
N ASN A 314 4.21 -13.56 19.72
CA ASN A 314 4.12 -12.52 18.70
C ASN A 314 5.25 -12.60 17.65
N SER A 315 6.48 -12.91 18.10
CA SER A 315 7.60 -13.11 17.19
C SER A 315 7.44 -14.36 16.32
N TRP A 316 6.84 -15.41 16.87
CA TRP A 316 6.52 -16.62 16.12
C TRP A 316 5.46 -16.35 15.05
N ASP A 317 4.37 -15.64 15.39
CA ASP A 317 3.27 -15.36 14.47
C ASP A 317 3.73 -14.57 13.24
N LEU A 318 4.64 -13.60 13.43
CA LEU A 318 5.28 -12.89 12.33
C LEU A 318 6.08 -13.82 11.40
N SER A 319 6.73 -14.84 11.96
CA SER A 319 7.49 -15.83 11.19
C SER A 319 6.62 -16.92 10.55
N LEU A 320 5.50 -17.27 11.20
CA LEU A 320 4.55 -18.29 10.75
C LEU A 320 3.97 -17.93 9.39
N PHE A 321 3.55 -16.67 9.21
CA PHE A 321 3.05 -16.17 7.93
C PHE A 321 4.08 -16.38 6.81
N ARG A 322 5.33 -15.99 7.06
CA ARG A 322 6.42 -16.14 6.09
C ARG A 322 6.70 -17.59 5.77
N THR A 323 6.71 -18.47 6.77
CA THR A 323 6.90 -19.91 6.57
C THR A 323 5.80 -20.49 5.67
N ILE A 324 4.54 -20.10 5.88
CA ILE A 324 3.42 -20.53 5.04
C ILE A 324 3.58 -20.02 3.60
N TYR A 325 3.86 -18.72 3.44
CA TYR A 325 4.09 -18.11 2.13
C TYR A 325 5.20 -18.84 1.37
N ASP A 326 6.36 -19.04 2.02
CA ASP A 326 7.50 -19.71 1.42
C ASP A 326 7.14 -21.16 1.04
N THR A 327 6.38 -21.84 1.89
CA THR A 327 5.94 -23.22 1.63
C THR A 327 5.04 -23.33 0.40
N ILE A 328 4.18 -22.35 0.13
CA ILE A 328 3.24 -22.39 -1.00
C ILE A 328 3.91 -21.89 -2.28
N PHE A 329 4.65 -20.78 -2.21
CA PHE A 329 5.05 -20.01 -3.39
C PHE A 329 6.54 -20.06 -3.71
N VAL A 330 7.40 -20.48 -2.77
CA VAL A 330 8.87 -20.43 -2.92
C VAL A 330 9.48 -21.83 -2.98
N ASP A 331 9.01 -22.74 -2.13
CA ASP A 331 9.48 -24.12 -2.02
C ASP A 331 8.85 -25.00 -3.12
N GLU A 332 9.59 -25.97 -3.65
CA GLU A 332 9.07 -26.91 -4.67
C GLU A 332 8.08 -27.95 -4.08
N PRO A 333 6.96 -28.24 -4.79
CA PRO A 333 6.48 -27.57 -6.00
C PRO A 333 5.89 -26.19 -5.70
N LYS A 334 6.23 -25.19 -6.52
CA LYS A 334 5.77 -23.79 -6.34
C LYS A 334 4.43 -23.56 -7.01
N PHE A 335 3.47 -22.98 -6.29
CA PHE A 335 2.17 -22.58 -6.83
C PHE A 335 2.25 -21.19 -7.48
N VAL A 336 3.01 -21.10 -8.58
CA VAL A 336 3.22 -19.87 -9.35
C VAL A 336 3.15 -20.18 -10.85
N GLY A 337 2.98 -19.15 -11.68
CA GLY A 337 3.01 -19.29 -13.13
C GLY A 337 1.64 -19.41 -13.79
N ASP A 338 1.68 -19.49 -15.11
CA ASP A 338 0.51 -19.52 -15.98
C ASP A 338 -0.30 -20.82 -15.81
N CYS A 339 -1.63 -20.69 -15.90
CA CYS A 339 -2.60 -21.77 -15.78
C CYS A 339 -3.34 -22.05 -17.11
N THR A 340 -2.78 -21.63 -18.24
CA THR A 340 -3.40 -21.81 -19.57
C THR A 340 -2.89 -23.03 -20.33
N ASP A 341 -1.81 -23.68 -19.88
CA ASP A 341 -1.28 -24.89 -20.53
C ASP A 341 -0.89 -25.98 -19.48
N PRO A 342 -1.70 -27.04 -19.32
CA PRO A 342 -2.92 -27.32 -20.05
C PRO A 342 -4.11 -26.49 -19.54
N HIS A 343 -4.91 -25.91 -20.44
CA HIS A 343 -6.12 -25.17 -20.06
C HIS A 343 -7.15 -26.09 -19.36
N ARG A 344 -7.83 -25.55 -18.35
CA ARG A 344 -8.86 -26.26 -17.57
C ARG A 344 -10.10 -25.42 -17.29
N VAL A 345 -9.90 -24.16 -16.95
CA VAL A 345 -10.94 -23.22 -16.52
C VAL A 345 -10.61 -21.83 -17.05
N ASP A 346 -11.64 -21.02 -17.26
CA ASP A 346 -11.49 -19.62 -17.66
C ASP A 346 -11.43 -18.71 -16.43
N GLN A 347 -10.65 -17.64 -16.50
CA GLN A 347 -10.62 -16.66 -15.42
C GLN A 347 -11.99 -15.97 -15.30
N PRO A 348 -12.62 -15.96 -14.11
CA PRO A 348 -13.91 -15.32 -13.93
C PRO A 348 -13.78 -13.79 -14.12
N PRO A 349 -14.85 -13.11 -14.55
CA PRO A 349 -14.87 -11.64 -14.60
C PRO A 349 -14.57 -11.01 -13.25
N VAL A 350 -14.06 -9.78 -13.26
CA VAL A 350 -13.76 -9.02 -12.04
C VAL A 350 -15.01 -8.94 -11.15
N GLY A 351 -14.87 -9.34 -9.88
CA GLY A 351 -15.97 -9.36 -8.91
C GLY A 351 -16.77 -10.66 -8.87
N VAL A 352 -16.43 -11.65 -9.71
CA VAL A 352 -17.01 -13.00 -9.69
C VAL A 352 -15.99 -13.97 -9.08
N ASN A 353 -16.43 -14.74 -8.08
CA ASN A 353 -15.58 -15.73 -7.42
C ASN A 353 -15.42 -16.99 -8.27
N TRP A 354 -14.31 -17.70 -8.07
CA TRP A 354 -14.16 -19.08 -8.52
C TRP A 354 -15.17 -20.00 -7.82
N THR A 355 -15.44 -21.13 -8.44
CA THR A 355 -16.36 -22.14 -7.94
C THR A 355 -15.62 -23.35 -7.39
N MET A 356 -16.32 -24.15 -6.58
CA MET A 356 -15.79 -25.44 -6.15
C MET A 356 -15.60 -26.40 -7.33
N SER A 357 -16.36 -26.22 -8.42
CA SER A 357 -16.15 -26.96 -9.67
C SER A 357 -14.77 -26.66 -10.26
N ASP A 358 -14.38 -25.38 -10.31
CA ASP A 358 -13.06 -24.96 -10.82
C ASP A 358 -11.93 -25.59 -10.01
N CYS A 359 -12.08 -25.62 -8.69
CA CYS A 359 -11.17 -26.32 -7.77
C CYS A 359 -11.02 -27.80 -8.11
N HIS A 360 -12.12 -28.50 -8.44
CA HIS A 360 -12.05 -29.92 -8.79
C HIS A 360 -11.40 -30.15 -10.18
N LEU A 361 -11.61 -29.23 -11.13
CA LEU A 361 -11.05 -29.33 -12.48
C LEU A 361 -9.54 -29.05 -12.54
N MET A 362 -9.01 -28.24 -11.63
CA MET A 362 -7.62 -27.80 -11.66
C MET A 362 -6.64 -28.86 -11.11
N ASN A 363 -6.38 -29.88 -11.92
CA ASN A 363 -5.61 -31.07 -11.55
C ASN A 363 -4.10 -30.99 -11.81
N TYR A 364 -3.53 -29.79 -11.99
CA TYR A 364 -2.09 -29.57 -12.09
C TYR A 364 -1.68 -28.30 -11.34
N ILE A 365 -0.39 -28.21 -10.98
CA ILE A 365 0.13 -27.12 -10.15
C ILE A 365 0.40 -25.90 -11.02
N CYS A 366 -0.30 -24.82 -10.71
CA CYS A 366 -0.08 -23.48 -11.26
C CYS A 366 -0.46 -22.40 -10.21
N GLY A 367 -0.41 -21.11 -10.59
CA GLY A 367 -0.57 -19.99 -9.66
C GLY A 367 -1.99 -19.54 -9.30
N ASN A 368 -3.05 -20.10 -9.89
CA ASN A 368 -4.42 -19.64 -9.64
C ASN A 368 -5.05 -20.28 -8.38
N PRO A 369 -6.02 -19.61 -7.73
CA PRO A 369 -6.67 -20.14 -6.52
C PRO A 369 -7.31 -21.54 -6.67
N PRO A 370 -7.94 -21.92 -7.80
CA PRO A 370 -8.42 -23.28 -8.02
C PRO A 370 -7.35 -24.37 -7.87
N SER A 371 -6.14 -24.15 -8.40
CA SER A 371 -5.00 -25.08 -8.26
C SER A 371 -4.63 -25.30 -6.79
N LEU A 372 -4.52 -24.20 -6.02
CA LEU A 372 -4.26 -24.30 -4.58
C LEU A 372 -5.38 -25.02 -3.83
N CYS A 373 -6.64 -24.76 -4.20
CA CYS A 373 -7.79 -25.46 -3.63
C CYS A 373 -7.75 -26.97 -3.91
N HIS A 374 -7.38 -27.38 -5.13
CA HIS A 374 -7.24 -28.79 -5.53
C HIS A 374 -6.16 -29.50 -4.70
N PHE A 375 -4.97 -28.91 -4.65
CA PHE A 375 -3.79 -29.49 -3.99
C PHE A 375 -3.68 -29.13 -2.50
N MET A 376 -4.74 -28.58 -1.91
CA MET A 376 -4.75 -28.18 -0.50
C MET A 376 -4.29 -29.28 0.47
N PRO A 377 -4.63 -30.58 0.31
CA PRO A 377 -4.10 -31.63 1.17
C PRO A 377 -2.57 -31.68 1.17
N MET A 378 -1.94 -31.58 0.00
CA MET A 378 -0.47 -31.54 -0.13
C MET A 378 0.10 -30.28 0.55
N ILE A 379 -0.49 -29.12 0.28
CA ILE A 379 -0.08 -27.83 0.86
C ILE A 379 -0.12 -27.91 2.39
N LYS A 380 -1.23 -28.39 2.97
CA LYS A 380 -1.39 -28.56 4.42
C LYS A 380 -0.31 -29.46 5.01
N THR A 381 -0.04 -30.62 4.42
CA THR A 381 1.00 -31.53 4.91
C THR A 381 2.38 -30.86 4.93
N ARG A 382 2.70 -30.07 3.90
CA ARG A 382 3.97 -29.32 3.84
C ARG A 382 4.04 -28.24 4.93
N ILE A 383 2.97 -27.46 5.09
CA ILE A 383 2.88 -26.40 6.11
C ILE A 383 3.02 -27.01 7.51
N VAL A 384 2.22 -28.03 7.83
CA VAL A 384 2.23 -28.70 9.14
C VAL A 384 3.63 -29.22 9.46
N ARG A 385 4.27 -29.92 8.52
CA ARG A 385 5.62 -30.45 8.71
C ARG A 385 6.62 -29.34 9.04
N LYS A 386 6.62 -28.26 8.25
CA LYS A 386 7.58 -27.16 8.42
C LYS A 386 7.34 -26.39 9.71
N LEU A 387 6.08 -26.08 10.04
CA LEU A 387 5.72 -25.42 11.29
C LEU A 387 6.04 -26.28 12.51
N LYS A 388 5.73 -27.58 12.49
CA LYS A 388 6.07 -28.54 13.56
C LYS A 388 7.58 -28.53 13.83
N THR A 389 8.39 -28.70 12.80
CA THR A 389 9.86 -28.71 12.93
C THR A 389 10.40 -27.37 13.45
N GLN A 390 9.91 -26.24 12.92
CA GLN A 390 10.39 -24.92 13.34
C GLN A 390 9.96 -24.57 14.78
N LEU A 391 8.71 -24.88 15.16
CA LEU A 391 8.22 -24.61 16.51
C LEU A 391 8.95 -25.48 17.53
N ALA A 392 9.13 -26.77 17.26
CA ALA A 392 9.89 -27.68 18.12
C ALA A 392 11.34 -27.20 18.30
N ALA A 393 12.01 -26.75 17.23
CA ALA A 393 13.36 -26.20 17.31
C ALA A 393 13.43 -24.90 18.14
N LYS A 394 12.42 -24.03 18.03
CA LYS A 394 12.34 -22.79 18.83
C LYS A 394 12.07 -23.05 20.31
N MET A 395 11.34 -24.13 20.62
CA MET A 395 10.95 -24.57 21.97
C MET A 395 11.97 -25.51 22.62
N ASP A 396 13.15 -25.69 22.02
CA ASP A 396 14.21 -26.51 22.62
C ASP A 396 14.71 -25.87 23.93
N GLY A 397 15.06 -26.67 24.94
CA GLY A 397 15.65 -26.17 26.19
C GLY A 397 17.15 -25.85 26.08
N GLY A 398 17.73 -26.02 24.88
CA GLY A 398 19.14 -25.80 24.60
C GLY A 398 19.55 -24.32 24.60
N LEU A 399 20.86 -24.09 24.72
CA LEU A 399 21.46 -22.74 24.70
C LEU A 399 21.37 -22.02 23.34
N ASP A 400 20.96 -22.74 22.28
CA ASP A 400 20.78 -22.20 20.93
C ASP A 400 19.29 -22.00 20.58
N ALA A 401 18.39 -22.28 21.52
CA ALA A 401 16.96 -22.22 21.28
C ALA A 401 16.41 -20.79 21.32
N ASP A 402 15.70 -20.42 20.27
CA ASP A 402 15.22 -19.05 20.05
C ASP A 402 14.37 -18.50 21.20
N VAL A 403 13.40 -19.28 21.71
CA VAL A 403 12.49 -18.81 22.77
C VAL A 403 13.25 -18.53 24.06
N TYR A 404 14.20 -19.40 24.41
CA TYR A 404 15.01 -19.22 25.59
C TYR A 404 15.98 -18.04 25.43
N VAL A 405 16.80 -18.06 24.39
CA VAL A 405 17.88 -17.10 24.17
C VAL A 405 17.36 -15.68 24.02
N ASN A 406 16.27 -15.49 23.25
CA ASN A 406 15.80 -14.16 22.89
C ASN A 406 14.72 -13.60 23.83
N PHE A 407 14.05 -14.44 24.62
CA PHE A 407 12.92 -13.98 25.44
C PHE A 407 13.01 -14.37 26.91
N LEU A 408 13.06 -15.68 27.23
CA LEU A 408 13.00 -16.14 28.62
C LEU A 408 14.31 -15.90 29.39
N GLY A 409 15.46 -16.18 28.78
CA GLY A 409 16.79 -15.96 29.35
C GLY A 409 17.03 -14.50 29.74
N PRO A 410 16.82 -13.51 28.84
CA PRO A 410 16.94 -12.09 29.17
C PRO A 410 15.94 -11.64 30.24
N ALA A 411 14.71 -12.16 30.23
CA ALA A 411 13.72 -11.88 31.26
C ALA A 411 14.17 -12.40 32.62
N LEU A 412 14.67 -13.63 32.68
CA LEU A 412 15.23 -14.23 33.89
C LEU A 412 16.44 -13.45 34.38
N GLN A 413 17.37 -13.06 33.50
CA GLN A 413 18.53 -12.25 33.86
C GLN A 413 18.12 -10.94 34.54
N THR A 414 17.10 -10.27 34.00
CA THR A 414 16.54 -9.04 34.58
C THR A 414 15.94 -9.30 35.97
N ILE A 415 15.22 -10.42 36.13
CA ILE A 415 14.68 -10.83 37.43
C ILE A 415 15.81 -11.04 38.45
N LEU A 416 16.85 -11.82 38.09
CA LEU A 416 17.97 -12.15 38.97
C LEU A 416 18.78 -10.91 39.38
N GLN A 417 18.94 -9.93 38.48
CA GLN A 417 19.58 -8.65 38.81
C GLN A 417 18.77 -7.82 39.80
N SER A 418 17.44 -7.90 39.73
CA SER A 418 16.54 -7.16 40.62
C SER A 418 16.28 -7.86 41.96
N GLN A 419 16.62 -9.14 42.09
CA GLN A 419 16.26 -10.00 43.22
C GLN A 419 17.44 -10.87 43.68
N PRO A 420 18.27 -10.38 44.63
CA PRO A 420 19.47 -11.07 45.09
C PRO A 420 19.21 -12.44 45.73
N THR A 421 18.05 -12.63 46.36
CA THR A 421 17.66 -13.90 47.00
C THR A 421 17.46 -15.02 45.98
N LEU A 422 16.89 -14.70 44.82
CA LEU A 422 16.76 -15.61 43.68
C LEU A 422 18.07 -15.86 42.96
N ALA A 423 18.99 -14.88 42.94
CA ALA A 423 20.27 -14.97 42.23
C ALA A 423 21.11 -16.18 42.68
N VAL A 424 21.05 -16.54 43.96
CA VAL A 424 21.72 -17.74 44.52
C VAL A 424 21.22 -19.05 43.90
N HIS A 425 19.97 -19.06 43.41
CA HIS A 425 19.32 -20.21 42.78
C HIS A 425 19.30 -20.13 41.24
N SER A 426 20.05 -19.21 40.65
CA SER A 426 20.07 -18.94 39.19
C SER A 426 20.18 -20.22 38.35
N ALA A 427 21.14 -21.11 38.64
CA ALA A 427 21.34 -22.34 37.89
C ALA A 427 20.09 -23.25 37.89
N ARG A 428 19.37 -23.33 39.02
CA ARG A 428 18.15 -24.13 39.12
C ARG A 428 17.00 -23.50 38.34
N LEU A 429 16.85 -22.18 38.40
CA LEU A 429 15.80 -21.46 37.67
C LEU A 429 16.00 -21.55 36.15
N HIS A 430 17.24 -21.42 35.66
CA HIS A 430 17.57 -21.70 34.26
C HIS A 430 17.24 -23.16 33.88
N GLY A 431 17.63 -24.12 34.73
CA GLY A 431 17.32 -25.55 34.51
C GLY A 431 15.82 -25.84 34.46
N ASN A 432 15.02 -25.21 35.32
CA ASN A 432 13.56 -25.37 35.33
C ASN A 432 12.94 -24.84 34.03
N LEU A 433 13.37 -23.66 33.54
CA LEU A 433 12.88 -23.12 32.27
C LEU A 433 13.24 -24.04 31.09
N ASN A 434 14.47 -24.55 31.04
CA ASN A 434 14.90 -25.46 29.98
C ASN A 434 14.08 -26.76 29.99
N GLN A 435 13.87 -27.36 31.16
CA GLN A 435 13.07 -28.58 31.28
C GLN A 435 11.60 -28.36 30.87
N ILE A 436 11.03 -27.19 31.18
CA ILE A 436 9.68 -26.84 30.75
C ILE A 436 9.62 -26.73 29.22
N LEU A 437 10.59 -26.05 28.60
CA LEU A 437 10.72 -25.91 27.15
C LEU A 437 10.86 -27.28 26.46
N ASP A 438 11.75 -28.14 26.93
CA ASP A 438 11.90 -29.51 26.43
C ASP A 438 10.59 -30.30 26.50
N GLY A 439 9.81 -30.12 27.56
CA GLY A 439 8.48 -30.70 27.68
C GLY A 439 7.52 -30.19 26.61
N ILE A 440 7.51 -28.88 26.32
CA ILE A 440 6.69 -28.28 25.26
C ILE A 440 7.13 -28.77 23.88
N LYS A 441 8.44 -28.88 23.63
CA LYS A 441 8.97 -29.44 22.39
C LYS A 441 8.44 -30.85 22.13
N LEU A 442 8.46 -31.72 23.14
CA LEU A 442 7.91 -33.08 23.03
C LEU A 442 6.41 -33.06 22.72
N ASP A 443 5.64 -32.14 23.34
CA ASP A 443 4.21 -31.99 23.06
C ASP A 443 3.94 -31.50 21.62
N VAL A 444 4.80 -30.63 21.07
CA VAL A 444 4.75 -30.20 19.67
C VAL A 444 5.08 -31.37 18.74
N GLU A 445 6.14 -32.12 19.04
CA GLU A 445 6.57 -33.27 18.25
C GLU A 445 5.56 -34.42 18.27
N ALA A 446 4.80 -34.59 19.34
CA ALA A 446 3.78 -35.63 19.46
C ALA A 446 2.38 -35.20 19.00
N GLY A 447 2.05 -33.90 19.03
CA GLY A 447 0.65 -33.45 18.92
C GLY A 447 0.34 -32.43 17.84
N PHE A 448 1.35 -31.80 17.21
CA PHE A 448 1.09 -30.66 16.33
C PHE A 448 0.28 -31.07 15.09
N ALA A 449 -1.01 -30.71 15.12
CA ALA A 449 -2.02 -31.06 14.12
C ALA A 449 -2.28 -32.58 13.93
N GLU A 450 -1.97 -33.43 14.92
CA GLU A 450 -2.19 -34.89 14.85
C GLU A 450 -3.61 -35.34 15.28
N GLU A 451 -4.32 -34.55 16.09
CA GLU A 451 -5.72 -34.87 16.42
C GLU A 451 -6.65 -34.54 15.25
N GLU A 452 -6.91 -35.53 14.39
CA GLU A 452 -8.01 -35.53 13.42
C GLU A 452 -9.37 -35.38 14.14
N ARG A 453 -9.77 -34.15 14.44
CA ARG A 453 -11.13 -33.84 14.90
C ARG A 453 -11.81 -32.86 13.93
N GLU A 454 -13.13 -32.81 13.99
CA GLU A 454 -14.08 -32.09 13.12
C GLU A 454 -13.66 -30.67 12.68
N TRP A 455 -12.83 -29.97 13.47
CA TRP A 455 -12.30 -28.65 13.16
C TRP A 455 -11.47 -28.62 11.86
N GLN A 456 -10.73 -29.68 11.53
CA GLN A 456 -9.93 -29.72 10.30
C GLN A 456 -10.81 -29.67 9.04
N ARG A 457 -11.92 -30.40 9.02
CA ARG A 457 -12.85 -30.40 7.87
C ARG A 457 -13.53 -29.05 7.71
N ARG A 458 -13.87 -28.41 8.84
CA ARG A 458 -14.45 -27.08 8.86
C ARG A 458 -13.46 -26.03 8.35
N TRP A 459 -12.23 -26.03 8.85
CA TRP A 459 -11.20 -25.11 8.39
C TRP A 459 -10.84 -25.34 6.93
N ASP A 460 -10.83 -26.58 6.47
CA ASP A 460 -10.60 -26.90 5.06
C ASP A 460 -11.66 -26.29 4.16
N LEU A 461 -12.93 -26.37 4.55
CA LEU A 461 -14.01 -25.74 3.79
C LEU A 461 -13.91 -24.20 3.84
N GLU A 462 -13.64 -23.63 5.01
CA GLU A 462 -13.47 -22.18 5.19
C GLU A 462 -12.30 -21.64 4.35
N ILE A 463 -11.13 -22.30 4.40
CA ILE A 463 -9.96 -21.95 3.61
C ILE A 463 -10.27 -22.08 2.12
N LYS A 464 -10.84 -23.20 1.66
CA LYS A 464 -11.19 -23.37 0.24
C LYS A 464 -12.15 -22.29 -0.26
N THR A 465 -13.17 -21.97 0.52
CA THR A 465 -14.15 -20.93 0.15
C THR A 465 -13.47 -19.56 0.05
N LEU A 466 -12.56 -19.25 0.97
CA LEU A 466 -11.80 -18.00 0.96
C LEU A 466 -10.81 -17.95 -0.22
N LEU A 467 -10.08 -19.03 -0.49
CA LEU A 467 -9.18 -19.14 -1.64
C LEU A 467 -9.93 -18.83 -2.95
N LEU A 468 -11.09 -19.45 -3.14
CA LEU A 468 -11.90 -19.29 -4.34
C LEU A 468 -12.54 -17.89 -4.47
N SER A 469 -12.51 -17.07 -3.42
CA SER A 469 -12.93 -15.67 -3.49
C SER A 469 -11.84 -14.73 -4.03
N PHE A 470 -10.59 -15.19 -4.13
CA PHE A 470 -9.50 -14.37 -4.65
C PHE A 470 -9.50 -14.34 -6.19
N PRO A 471 -9.21 -13.18 -6.80
CA PRO A 471 -9.29 -12.99 -8.25
C PRO A 471 -8.23 -13.75 -9.06
#